data_AF-A0A5S4T7G3-F1
#
_entry.id   AF-A0A5S4T7G3-F1
#
_cell.length_a   1.000
_cell.length_b   1.000
_cell.length_c   1.000
_cell.angle_alpha   90.00
_cell.angle_beta   90.00
_cell.angle_gamma   90.00
#
_symmetry.space_group_name_H-M   'P 1'
#
loop_
_entity.id
_entity.type
_entity.pdbx_description
1 polymer ?
#
loop_
_entity_poly.entity_id
_entity_poly.type
_entity_poly.pdbx_seq_one_letter_code
_entity_poly.pdbx_strand_id
1 'polypeptide(L)'
;FLALLFQILILNALGGSIMAIYNLYLLNHPLFGLPFSQSLLIFETTIILGVISASLTPNDYFSKLSVNKIAFWATLSIALIGFINLLQLPVFLTIFAVFFIMYLSGKVNPKINSMLLSKLPSDILAQTSNFLSLLFSFSVPFGTMIFTSLAIWNMKIAWIV
;
A
#
# COMPACT_ATOMS: atom_id res chain seq x y z
N PHE A 1 12.53 2.10 -17.33
CA PHE A 1 11.34 2.87 -16.94
C PHE A 1 10.11 1.96 -16.84
N LEU A 2 9.73 1.24 -17.91
CA LEU A 2 8.57 0.33 -17.88
C LEU A 2 8.60 -0.70 -16.73
N ALA A 3 9.74 -1.34 -16.45
CA ALA A 3 9.84 -2.30 -15.35
C ALA A 3 9.52 -1.67 -13.98
N LEU A 4 10.00 -0.45 -13.74
CA LEU A 4 9.69 0.30 -12.51
C LEU A 4 8.21 0.69 -12.45
N LEU A 5 7.66 1.14 -13.58
CA LEU A 5 6.23 1.47 -13.67
C LEU A 5 5.38 0.25 -13.32
N PHE A 6 5.67 -0.90 -13.92
CA PHE A 6 4.96 -2.14 -13.66
C PHE A 6 5.07 -2.57 -12.20
N GLN A 7 6.26 -2.47 -11.61
CA GLN A 7 6.48 -2.73 -10.18
C GLN A 7 5.63 -1.82 -9.29
N ILE A 8 5.58 -0.52 -9.59
CA ILE A 8 4.78 0.44 -8.82
C ILE A 8 3.27 0.15 -9.00
N LEU A 9 2.83 -0.22 -10.19
CA LEU A 9 1.43 -0.58 -10.43
C LEU A 9 1.01 -1.81 -9.62
N ILE A 10 1.87 -2.84 -9.57
CA ILE A 10 1.64 -4.02 -8.72
C ILE A 10 1.59 -3.61 -7.25
N LEU A 11 2.56 -2.81 -6.78
CA LEU A 11 2.59 -2.36 -5.39
C LEU A 11 1.37 -1.51 -5.03
N ASN A 12 0.90 -0.69 -5.96
CA ASN A 12 -0.30 0.12 -5.75
C ASN A 12 -1.56 -0.74 -5.73
N ALA A 13 -1.64 -1.78 -6.57
CA ALA A 13 -2.71 -2.77 -6.53
C ALA A 13 -2.73 -3.54 -5.20
N LEU A 14 -1.58 -4.05 -4.77
CA LEU A 14 -1.41 -4.79 -3.50
C LEU A 14 -1.69 -3.90 -2.29
N GLY A 15 -1.11 -2.69 -2.25
CA GLY A 15 -1.31 -1.74 -1.18
C GLY A 15 -2.76 -1.27 -1.08
N GLY A 16 -3.41 -1.05 -2.23
CA GLY A 16 -4.83 -0.72 -2.31
C GLY A 16 -5.74 -1.84 -1.82
N SER A 17 -5.40 -3.10 -2.08
CA SER A 17 -6.19 -4.25 -1.64
C SER A 17 -6.09 -4.54 -0.15
N ILE A 18 -5.05 -4.05 0.56
CA ILE A 18 -4.89 -4.25 2.01
C ILE A 18 -6.18 -3.91 2.75
N MET A 19 -6.75 -2.73 2.51
CA MET A 19 -7.99 -2.29 3.17
C MET A 19 -9.14 -3.27 2.93
N ALA A 20 -9.29 -3.74 1.69
CA ALA A 20 -10.37 -4.64 1.32
C ALA A 20 -10.21 -6.04 1.94
N ILE A 21 -8.99 -6.56 1.98
CA ILE A 21 -8.69 -7.84 2.66
C ILE A 21 -8.96 -7.69 4.17
N TYR A 22 -8.52 -6.60 4.80
CA TYR A 22 -8.75 -6.39 6.24
C TYR A 22 -10.21 -6.19 6.61
N ASN A 23 -11.01 -5.55 5.76
CA ASN A 23 -12.47 -5.47 5.96
C ASN A 23 -13.10 -6.86 6.09
N LEU A 24 -12.63 -7.85 5.31
CA LEU A 24 -13.11 -9.23 5.40
C LEU A 24 -12.46 -9.99 6.56
N TYR A 25 -11.15 -9.80 6.78
CA TYR A 25 -10.38 -10.50 7.79
C TYR A 25 -10.86 -10.17 9.22
N LEU A 26 -11.10 -8.88 9.51
CA LEU A 26 -11.49 -8.42 10.84
C LEU A 26 -12.88 -8.87 11.29
N LEU A 27 -13.72 -9.36 10.37
CA LEU A 27 -15.01 -9.96 10.73
C LEU A 27 -14.84 -11.22 11.58
N ASN A 28 -13.80 -12.01 11.31
CA ASN A 28 -13.53 -13.27 11.99
C ASN A 28 -12.32 -13.18 12.93
N HIS A 29 -11.47 -12.15 12.77
CA HIS A 29 -10.25 -11.94 13.54
C HIS A 29 -10.23 -10.53 14.16
N PRO A 30 -10.99 -10.30 15.25
CA PRO A 30 -11.08 -8.98 15.86
C PRO A 30 -9.72 -8.51 16.41
N LEU A 31 -9.42 -7.23 16.26
CA LEU A 31 -8.23 -6.62 16.87
C LEU A 31 -8.46 -6.51 18.39
N PHE A 32 -7.58 -7.09 19.19
CA PHE A 32 -7.65 -7.04 20.65
C PHE A 32 -8.99 -7.54 21.24
N GLY A 33 -9.73 -8.38 20.52
CA GLY A 33 -11.06 -8.84 20.93
C GLY A 33 -12.16 -7.76 20.84
N LEU A 34 -11.89 -6.63 20.19
CA LEU A 34 -12.86 -5.53 20.04
C LEU A 34 -13.90 -5.84 18.95
N PRO A 35 -15.11 -5.25 19.02
CA PRO A 35 -16.10 -5.33 17.96
C PRO A 35 -15.52 -4.89 16.60
N PHE A 36 -16.10 -5.40 15.51
CA PHE A 36 -15.67 -5.11 14.13
C PHE A 36 -15.48 -3.61 13.88
N SER A 37 -16.46 -2.78 14.22
CA SER A 37 -16.38 -1.32 13.98
C SER A 37 -15.23 -0.65 14.72
N GLN A 38 -14.90 -1.10 15.92
CA GLN A 38 -13.79 -0.56 16.71
C GLN A 38 -12.44 -1.04 16.17
N SER A 39 -12.35 -2.32 15.78
CA SER A 39 -11.19 -2.89 15.10
C SER A 39 -10.89 -2.14 13.80
N LEU A 40 -11.92 -1.90 12.99
CA LEU A 40 -11.81 -1.16 11.74
C LEU A 40 -11.35 0.28 11.98
N LEU A 41 -11.91 0.97 12.97
CA LEU A 41 -11.52 2.33 13.32
C LEU A 41 -10.03 2.44 13.69
N ILE A 42 -9.52 1.51 14.49
CA ILE A 42 -8.08 1.46 14.84
C ILE A 42 -7.24 1.25 13.58
N PHE A 43 -7.69 0.35 12.70
CA PHE A 43 -6.99 0.04 11.46
C PHE A 43 -6.93 1.25 10.51
N GLU A 44 -8.05 1.93 10.28
CA GLU A 44 -8.11 3.13 9.44
C GLU A 44 -7.31 4.29 10.04
N THR A 45 -7.39 4.48 11.36
CA THR A 45 -6.59 5.49 12.06
C THR A 45 -5.10 5.23 11.86
N THR A 46 -4.67 3.96 11.91
CA THR A 46 -3.28 3.56 11.66
C THR A 46 -2.84 3.93 10.24
N ILE A 47 -3.70 3.69 9.24
CA ILE A 47 -3.42 4.06 7.84
C ILE A 47 -3.22 5.58 7.71
N ILE A 48 -4.16 6.36 8.25
CA ILE A 48 -4.14 7.83 8.21
C ILE A 48 -2.87 8.36 8.90
N LEU A 49 -2.56 7.85 10.10
CA LEU A 49 -1.36 8.25 10.83
C LEU A 49 -0.08 7.94 10.06
N GLY A 50 -0.02 6.81 9.33
CA GLY A 50 1.12 6.47 8.48
C GLY A 50 1.34 7.52 7.38
N VAL A 51 0.28 7.87 6.64
CA VAL A 51 0.34 8.86 5.55
C VAL A 51 0.67 10.27 6.07
N ILE A 52 0.06 10.69 7.18
CA ILE A 52 0.36 11.99 7.80
C ILE A 52 1.81 12.03 8.26
N SER A 53 2.28 10.97 8.90
CA SER A 53 3.67 10.86 9.37
C SER A 53 4.67 10.98 8.21
N ALA A 54 4.37 10.41 7.04
CA ALA A 54 5.18 10.57 5.84
C ALA A 54 5.31 12.04 5.40
N SER A 55 4.20 12.79 5.52
CA SER A 55 4.10 14.20 5.11
C SER A 55 4.79 15.13 6.10
N LEU A 56 4.76 14.79 7.39
CA LEU A 56 5.45 15.53 8.46
C LEU A 56 6.98 15.30 8.47
N THR A 57 7.47 14.31 7.74
CA THR A 57 8.89 13.91 7.70
C THR A 57 9.50 14.04 6.30
N PRO A 58 9.50 15.23 5.67
CA PRO A 58 9.92 15.39 4.29
C PRO A 58 11.42 15.13 4.07
N ASN A 59 12.28 15.28 5.10
CA ASN A 59 13.74 15.23 4.98
C ASN A 59 14.42 14.02 5.65
N ASP A 60 13.66 12.98 5.98
CA ASP A 60 14.20 11.78 6.63
C ASP A 60 14.99 10.86 5.68
N TYR A 61 15.46 9.74 6.23
CA TYR A 61 16.23 8.73 5.49
C TYR A 61 15.48 8.21 4.25
N PHE A 62 14.20 7.85 4.40
CA PHE A 62 13.41 7.25 3.32
C PHE A 62 13.06 8.26 2.23
N SER A 63 12.88 9.54 2.57
CA SER A 63 12.68 10.60 1.59
C SER A 63 13.87 10.79 0.64
N LYS A 64 15.08 10.46 1.09
CA LYS A 64 16.31 10.55 0.27
C LYS A 64 16.51 9.33 -0.64
N LEU A 65 15.92 8.17 -0.32
CA LEU A 65 16.08 6.93 -1.09
C LEU A 65 15.40 6.97 -2.46
N SER A 66 15.99 6.37 -3.50
CA SER A 66 15.33 6.27 -4.81
C SER A 66 13.98 5.55 -4.74
N VAL A 67 13.09 5.84 -5.70
CA VAL A 67 11.76 5.18 -5.78
C VAL A 67 11.88 3.65 -5.79
N ASN A 68 12.89 3.09 -6.48
CA ASN A 68 13.15 1.65 -6.47
C ASN A 68 13.44 1.11 -5.06
N LYS A 69 14.23 1.83 -4.24
CA LYS A 69 14.54 1.41 -2.88
C LYS A 69 13.31 1.50 -1.98
N ILE A 70 12.49 2.54 -2.12
CA ILE A 70 11.21 2.66 -1.39
C ILE A 70 10.27 1.51 -1.80
N ALA A 71 10.16 1.23 -3.09
CA ALA A 71 9.37 0.11 -3.62
C ALA A 71 9.84 -1.25 -3.08
N PHE A 72 11.15 -1.46 -2.95
CA PHE A 72 11.71 -2.65 -2.32
C PHE A 72 11.28 -2.78 -0.84
N TRP A 73 11.42 -1.71 -0.05
CA TRP A 73 10.95 -1.71 1.34
C TRP A 73 9.44 -1.91 1.47
N ALA A 74 8.65 -1.34 0.55
CA ALA A 74 7.21 -1.56 0.49
C ALA A 74 6.88 -3.03 0.19
N THR A 75 7.57 -3.64 -0.79
CA THR A 75 7.40 -5.07 -1.12
C THR A 75 7.69 -5.95 0.09
N LEU A 76 8.80 -5.69 0.79
CA LEU A 76 9.18 -6.42 1.99
C LEU A 76 8.12 -6.28 3.11
N SER A 77 7.54 -5.08 3.25
CA SER A 77 6.51 -4.81 4.25
C SER A 77 5.20 -5.52 3.92
N ILE A 78 4.78 -5.57 2.65
CA ILE A 78 3.61 -6.33 2.21
C ILE A 78 3.81 -7.82 2.46
N ALA A 79 4.96 -8.36 2.08
CA ALA A 79 5.29 -9.76 2.32
C ALA A 79 5.27 -10.10 3.82
N LEU A 80 5.77 -9.20 4.67
CA LEU A 80 5.73 -9.32 6.11
C LEU A 80 4.30 -9.30 6.66
N ILE A 81 3.42 -8.45 6.12
CA ILE A 81 1.97 -8.47 6.45
C ILE A 81 1.36 -9.83 6.09
N GLY A 82 1.60 -10.34 4.89
CA GLY A 82 1.10 -11.66 4.46
C GLY A 82 1.57 -12.77 5.40
N PHE A 83 2.86 -12.77 5.74
CA PHE A 83 3.45 -13.75 6.66
C PHE A 83 2.88 -13.68 8.08
N ILE A 84 2.71 -12.47 8.64
CA ILE A 84 2.12 -12.26 9.97
C ILE A 84 0.70 -12.84 10.03
N ASN A 85 -0.13 -12.55 9.04
CA ASN A 85 -1.52 -13.00 9.04
C ASN A 85 -1.65 -14.49 8.71
N LEU A 86 -0.79 -15.03 7.85
CA LEU A 86 -0.75 -16.47 7.54
C LEU A 86 -0.45 -17.31 8.79
N LEU A 87 0.50 -16.86 9.61
CA LEU A 87 0.90 -17.53 10.85
C LEU A 87 0.07 -17.12 12.07
N GLN A 88 -0.92 -16.23 11.90
CA GLN A 88 -1.76 -15.70 12.98
C GLN A 88 -0.92 -15.09 14.13
N LEU A 89 0.17 -14.39 13.77
CA LEU A 89 1.03 -13.70 14.72
C LEU A 89 0.29 -12.52 15.39
N PRO A 90 0.85 -11.97 16.49
CA PRO A 90 0.19 -10.92 17.26
C PRO A 90 -0.22 -9.69 16.43
N VAL A 91 -1.43 -9.21 16.68
CA VAL A 91 -2.07 -8.08 15.97
C VAL A 91 -1.23 -6.81 15.91
N PHE A 92 -0.44 -6.51 16.94
CA PHE A 92 0.37 -5.29 16.96
C PHE A 92 1.44 -5.27 15.85
N LEU A 93 1.93 -6.45 15.42
CA LEU A 93 2.88 -6.55 14.31
C LEU A 93 2.23 -6.15 12.99
N THR A 94 0.98 -6.57 12.77
CA THR A 94 0.16 -6.15 11.63
C THR A 94 -0.02 -4.64 11.61
N ILE A 95 -0.42 -4.05 12.75
CA ILE A 95 -0.63 -2.59 12.86
C ILE A 95 0.66 -1.84 12.53
N PHE A 96 1.79 -2.27 13.08
CA PHE A 96 3.08 -1.66 12.80
C PHE A 96 3.47 -1.76 11.32
N ALA A 97 3.30 -2.94 10.70
CA ALA A 97 3.63 -3.15 9.30
C ALA A 97 2.73 -2.34 8.36
N VAL A 98 1.43 -2.22 8.68
CA VAL A 98 0.47 -1.39 7.94
C VAL A 98 0.79 0.10 8.09
N PHE A 99 1.14 0.55 9.29
CA PHE A 99 1.62 1.92 9.50
C PHE A 99 2.84 2.20 8.61
N PHE A 100 3.83 1.30 8.63
CA PHE A 100 5.08 1.48 7.91
C PHE A 100 4.88 1.52 6.40
N ILE A 101 4.03 0.65 5.83
CA ILE A 101 3.75 0.71 4.38
C ILE A 101 3.01 2.00 3.98
N MET A 102 2.08 2.48 4.79
CA MET A 102 1.35 3.73 4.51
C MET A 102 2.28 4.94 4.63
N TYR A 103 3.23 4.89 5.56
CA TYR A 103 4.31 5.85 5.65
C TYR A 103 5.21 5.85 4.41
N LEU A 104 5.60 4.68 3.89
CA LEU A 104 6.37 4.60 2.64
C LEU A 104 5.56 5.11 1.43
N SER A 105 4.28 4.73 1.34
CA SER A 105 3.37 5.14 0.27
C SER A 105 3.24 6.66 0.16
N GLY A 106 3.10 7.34 1.31
CA GLY A 106 3.04 8.81 1.36
C GLY A 106 4.27 9.51 0.77
N LYS A 107 5.43 8.84 0.71
CA LYS A 107 6.67 9.38 0.11
C LYS A 107 6.81 9.10 -1.39
N VAL A 108 6.09 8.11 -1.92
CA VAL A 108 6.21 7.70 -3.33
C VAL A 108 5.61 8.74 -4.27
N ASN A 109 4.41 9.25 -3.97
CA ASN A 109 3.68 10.18 -4.85
C ASN A 109 4.46 11.47 -5.19
N PRO A 110 5.00 12.23 -4.21
CA PRO A 110 5.81 13.42 -4.51
C PRO A 110 7.05 13.10 -5.36
N LYS A 111 7.60 11.90 -5.22
CA LYS A 111 8.83 11.49 -5.89
C LYS A 111 8.60 11.03 -7.32
N ILE A 112 7.49 10.35 -7.59
CA ILE A 112 7.07 10.05 -8.96
C ILE A 112 6.78 11.36 -9.71
N ASN A 113 6.06 12.29 -9.08
CA ASN A 113 5.74 13.58 -9.70
C ASN A 113 7.01 14.37 -10.06
N SER A 114 8.01 14.44 -9.17
CA SER A 114 9.27 15.12 -9.49
C SER A 114 10.11 14.40 -10.56
N MET A 115 10.07 13.06 -10.61
CA MET A 115 10.71 12.29 -11.68
C MET A 115 10.06 12.52 -13.04
N LEU A 116 8.73 12.67 -13.10
CA LEU A 116 8.03 12.98 -14.34
C LEU A 116 8.35 14.39 -14.82
N LEU A 117 8.29 15.38 -13.93
CA LEU A 117 8.63 16.77 -14.22
C LEU A 117 10.07 16.95 -14.73
N SER A 118 11.02 16.15 -14.25
CA SER A 118 12.44 16.26 -14.63
C SER A 118 12.83 15.47 -15.89
N LYS A 119 12.00 14.51 -16.33
CA LYS A 119 12.35 13.60 -17.45
C LYS A 119 11.48 13.74 -18.68
N LEU A 120 10.31 14.36 -18.57
CA LEU A 120 9.39 14.53 -19.69
C LEU A 120 9.42 15.96 -20.19
N PRO A 121 9.49 16.17 -21.52
CA PRO A 121 9.34 17.50 -22.08
C PRO A 121 7.90 18.01 -21.86
N SER A 122 7.76 19.34 -21.72
CA SER A 122 6.55 20.00 -21.24
C SER A 122 5.34 19.83 -22.16
N ASP A 123 5.57 19.53 -23.43
CA ASP A 123 4.58 19.30 -24.48
C ASP A 123 3.78 18.00 -24.30
N ILE A 124 4.43 16.94 -23.80
CA ILE A 124 3.77 15.63 -23.53
C ILE A 124 3.59 15.33 -22.05
N LEU A 125 4.13 16.19 -21.17
CA LEU A 125 4.09 16.01 -19.72
C LEU A 125 2.66 15.86 -19.19
N ALA A 126 1.74 16.74 -19.61
CA ALA A 126 0.35 16.70 -19.17
C ALA A 126 -0.35 15.41 -19.61
N GLN A 127 -0.16 15.00 -20.87
CA GLN A 127 -0.75 13.78 -21.41
C GLN A 127 -0.21 12.53 -20.69
N THR A 128 1.11 12.45 -20.51
CA THR A 128 1.76 11.31 -19.87
C THR A 128 1.40 11.23 -18.38
N SER A 129 1.37 12.36 -17.67
CA SER A 129 0.96 12.43 -16.26
C SER A 129 -0.48 11.96 -16.08
N ASN A 130 -1.40 12.42 -16.95
CA ASN A 130 -2.79 12.00 -16.92
C ASN A 130 -2.93 10.49 -17.18
N PHE A 131 -2.22 9.96 -18.18
CA PHE A 131 -2.22 8.52 -18.46
C PHE A 131 -1.68 7.69 -17.29
N LEU A 132 -0.58 8.13 -16.66
CA LEU A 132 -0.04 7.46 -15.47
C LEU A 132 -0.98 7.52 -14.27
N SER A 133 -1.62 8.67 -14.04
CA SER A 133 -2.64 8.83 -13.00
C SER A 133 -3.82 7.88 -13.21
N LEU A 134 -4.26 7.70 -14.47
CA LEU A 134 -5.28 6.71 -14.82
C LEU A 134 -4.82 5.28 -14.50
N LEU A 135 -3.59 4.91 -14.88
CA LEU A 135 -3.03 3.59 -14.56
C LEU A 135 -2.96 3.33 -13.05
N PHE A 136 -2.49 4.30 -12.26
CA PHE A 136 -2.44 4.18 -10.80
C PHE A 136 -3.84 4.14 -10.18
N SER A 137 -4.78 4.93 -10.70
CA SER A 137 -6.16 4.93 -10.20
C SER A 137 -6.86 3.61 -10.52
N PHE A 138 -6.56 2.98 -11.66
CA PHE A 138 -7.14 1.70 -12.07
C PHE A 138 -6.47 0.50 -11.38
N SER A 139 -5.19 0.60 -11.01
CA SER A 139 -4.50 -0.53 -10.36
C SER A 139 -5.11 -0.90 -9.01
N VAL A 140 -5.61 0.08 -8.25
CA VAL A 140 -6.24 -0.13 -6.94
C VAL A 140 -7.53 -0.97 -7.05
N PRO A 141 -8.57 -0.58 -7.80
CA PRO A 141 -9.78 -1.39 -7.93
C PRO A 141 -9.51 -2.75 -8.57
N PHE A 142 -8.56 -2.83 -9.51
CA PHE A 142 -8.16 -4.11 -10.09
C PHE A 142 -7.55 -5.06 -9.04
N GLY A 143 -6.60 -4.57 -8.24
CA GLY A 143 -6.03 -5.33 -7.13
C GLY A 143 -7.09 -5.74 -6.11
N THR A 144 -7.91 -4.78 -5.67
CA THR A 144 -9.02 -5.04 -4.75
C THR A 144 -9.95 -6.14 -5.26
N MET A 145 -10.35 -6.12 -6.54
CA MET A 145 -11.23 -7.15 -7.11
C MET A 145 -10.59 -8.54 -7.04
N ILE A 146 -9.31 -8.68 -7.40
CA ILE A 146 -8.60 -9.96 -7.36
C ILE A 146 -8.48 -10.47 -5.91
N PHE A 147 -7.96 -9.64 -5.01
CA PHE A 147 -7.68 -10.04 -3.64
C PHE A 147 -8.92 -10.25 -2.79
N THR A 148 -9.99 -9.49 -3.01
CA THR A 148 -11.28 -9.76 -2.35
C THR A 148 -11.89 -11.07 -2.84
N SER A 149 -11.83 -11.36 -4.15
CA SER A 149 -12.29 -12.64 -4.69
C SER A 149 -11.52 -13.82 -4.10
N LEU A 150 -10.19 -13.70 -4.00
CA LEU A 150 -9.34 -14.68 -3.34
C LEU A 150 -9.67 -14.81 -1.85
N ALA A 151 -9.87 -13.70 -1.14
CA ALA A 151 -10.16 -13.70 0.30
C ALA A 151 -11.51 -14.34 0.62
N ILE A 152 -12.52 -14.13 -0.23
CA ILE A 152 -13.84 -14.78 -0.13
C ILE A 152 -13.70 -16.29 -0.36
N TRP A 153 -12.89 -16.71 -1.34
CA TRP A 153 -12.67 -18.13 -1.60
C TRP A 153 -11.86 -18.81 -0.49
N ASN A 154 -10.72 -18.23 -0.12
CA ASN A 154 -9.87 -18.67 0.97
C ASN A 154 -8.95 -17.54 1.45
N MET A 155 -9.21 -17.04 2.66
CA MET A 155 -8.42 -15.99 3.28
C MET A 155 -6.92 -16.31 3.36
N LYS A 156 -6.51 -17.57 3.58
CA LYS A 156 -5.09 -17.94 3.63
C LYS A 156 -4.41 -17.78 2.27
N ILE A 157 -5.11 -18.11 1.19
CA ILE A 157 -4.57 -17.94 -0.18
C ILE A 157 -4.37 -16.45 -0.47
N ALA A 158 -5.30 -15.60 -0.06
CA ALA A 158 -5.18 -14.15 -0.22
C ALA A 158 -3.96 -13.56 0.51
N TRP A 159 -3.49 -14.17 1.60
CA TRP A 159 -2.28 -13.76 2.31
C TRP A 159 -0.98 -14.33 1.72
N ILE A 160 -1.05 -15.39 0.91
CA ILE A 160 0.11 -16.03 0.27
C ILE A 160 0.50 -15.31 -1.03
N VAL A 161 -0.51 -14.88 -1.80
CA VAL A 161 -0.36 -14.21 -3.09
C VAL A 161 0.08 -12.77 -2.91
#